data_AF-A0A4Q3U6T9-F1
#
_entry.id   AF-A0A4Q3U6T9-F1
#
_cell.length_a   1.000
_cell.length_b   1.000
_cell.length_c   1.000
_cell.angle_alpha   90.00
_cell.angle_beta   90.00
_cell.angle_gamma   90.00
#
_symmetry.space_group_name_H-M   'P 1'
#
loop_
_entity.id
_entity.type
_entity.pdbx_description
1 polymer ?
#
loop_
_entity_poly.entity_id
_entity_poly.type
_entity_poly.pdbx_seq_one_letter_code
_entity_poly.pdbx_strand_id
1 'polypeptide(L)'
;MLIDDLPALSFDVIRYQNRVAGYYRWRADGTLDESPYVMNAPKTLRDVLTELQSPEFVPAERYVALAPALRANYSSFDVNSLAHGMTTFDILVEHLPHHALVLVNAPLSSESTCDSVASPDGRARLRTRYESYASDIRDLIAKHNVHYLNYSGGIDVPAMKRNWNEAHCSGNVPSDEEFRSYLDAISPFYEAMFATKNVIATQAANYDQFSAEDAPFDQAGPPYSGRVRVGAIASVASGLDERGVAASYDFEKMRPSLGGADVYINSGIEDRRGKELGPMPSLRADVFGTTVFPALTGTSTSWAAPVALAHLITLRESRHASELFDDALIRKLTEELTPLECDGLPDRRCVFQDPLLHGQVEDLRLGYRPRVFTPLE
;
A
#
# COMPACT_ATOMS: atom_id res chain seq x y z
N MET A 1 8.33 -0.23 -5.55
CA MET A 1 8.01 -1.66 -5.34
C MET A 1 6.79 -1.76 -4.46
N LEU A 2 5.86 -2.64 -4.82
CA LEU A 2 4.66 -2.96 -4.04
C LEU A 2 4.81 -4.39 -3.52
N ILE A 3 4.78 -4.55 -2.19
CA ILE A 3 4.76 -5.85 -1.53
C ILE A 3 3.41 -5.99 -0.84
N ASP A 4 2.59 -6.96 -1.26
CA ASP A 4 1.20 -7.09 -0.78
C ASP A 4 0.63 -8.48 -1.08
N ASP A 5 -0.59 -8.76 -0.66
CA ASP A 5 -1.35 -9.96 -1.06
C ASP A 5 -1.75 -9.85 -2.55
N LEU A 6 -0.92 -10.45 -3.41
CA LEU A 6 -1.03 -10.46 -4.86
C LEU A 6 -0.95 -11.92 -5.38
N PRO A 7 -1.84 -12.84 -4.96
CA PRO A 7 -1.74 -14.25 -5.34
C PRO A 7 -2.06 -14.48 -6.82
N ALA A 8 -2.79 -13.53 -7.42
CA ALA A 8 -3.07 -13.40 -8.84
C ALA A 8 -3.21 -11.91 -9.19
N LEU A 9 -3.06 -11.60 -10.48
CA LEU A 9 -3.19 -10.24 -11.02
C LEU A 9 -4.49 -10.10 -11.81
N SER A 10 -5.11 -8.92 -11.78
CA SER A 10 -6.30 -8.57 -12.56
C SER A 10 -5.98 -8.05 -13.97
N PHE A 11 -7.02 -7.88 -14.79
CA PHE A 11 -6.87 -7.54 -16.21
C PHE A 11 -6.36 -6.11 -16.45
N ASP A 12 -6.62 -5.18 -15.53
CA ASP A 12 -6.01 -3.86 -15.48
C ASP A 12 -4.48 -3.90 -15.62
N VAL A 13 -3.80 -4.92 -15.10
CA VAL A 13 -2.36 -5.11 -15.27
C VAL A 13 -1.99 -5.32 -16.74
N ILE A 14 -2.86 -5.88 -17.58
CA ILE A 14 -2.63 -5.94 -19.03
C ILE A 14 -2.54 -4.52 -19.58
N ARG A 15 -3.47 -3.63 -19.24
CA ARG A 15 -3.40 -2.23 -19.71
C ARG A 15 -2.17 -1.50 -19.15
N TYR A 16 -1.75 -1.83 -17.94
CA TYR A 16 -0.61 -1.23 -17.28
C TYR A 16 0.70 -1.98 -17.45
N GLN A 17 0.78 -2.96 -18.35
CA GLN A 17 1.93 -3.87 -18.42
C GLN A 17 3.24 -3.12 -18.73
N ASN A 18 3.19 -2.05 -19.53
CA ASN A 18 4.34 -1.18 -19.80
C ASN A 18 4.85 -0.39 -18.57
N ARG A 19 4.09 -0.42 -17.47
CA ARG A 19 4.42 0.20 -16.18
C ARG A 19 4.94 -0.81 -15.18
N VAL A 20 4.82 -2.11 -15.43
CA VAL A 20 5.22 -3.14 -14.48
C VAL A 20 6.56 -3.74 -14.91
N ALA A 21 7.61 -3.44 -14.14
CA ALA A 21 8.97 -3.91 -14.37
C ALA A 21 9.16 -5.40 -14.05
N GLY A 22 8.24 -5.98 -13.27
CA GLY A 22 8.21 -7.42 -13.00
C GLY A 22 7.24 -7.76 -11.88
N TYR A 23 6.80 -9.01 -11.87
CA TYR A 23 5.94 -9.58 -10.83
C TYR A 23 6.61 -10.83 -10.26
N TYR A 24 6.80 -10.84 -8.94
CA TYR A 24 7.61 -11.84 -8.25
C TYR A 24 6.80 -12.56 -7.19
N ARG A 25 7.03 -13.87 -7.05
CA ARG A 25 6.37 -14.72 -6.05
C ARG A 25 7.34 -15.75 -5.53
N TRP A 26 7.27 -16.03 -4.24
CA TRP A 26 7.91 -17.21 -3.67
C TRP A 26 7.19 -18.48 -4.13
N ARG A 27 7.96 -19.44 -4.60
CA ARG A 27 7.50 -20.80 -4.90
C ARG A 27 7.41 -21.63 -3.63
N ALA A 28 6.79 -22.81 -3.73
CA ALA A 28 6.65 -23.74 -2.61
C ALA A 28 8.00 -24.22 -2.03
N ASP A 29 9.07 -24.19 -2.84
CA ASP A 29 10.44 -24.51 -2.41
C ASP A 29 11.15 -23.33 -1.70
N GLY A 30 10.48 -22.17 -1.57
CA GLY A 30 11.02 -20.98 -0.93
C GLY A 30 11.85 -20.09 -1.84
N THR A 31 11.99 -20.40 -3.13
CA THR A 31 12.71 -19.55 -4.09
C THR A 31 11.84 -18.40 -4.59
N LEU A 32 12.40 -17.18 -4.67
CA LEU A 32 11.73 -16.05 -5.30
C LEU A 32 12.01 -16.05 -6.80
N ASP A 33 10.95 -16.13 -7.60
CA ASP A 33 11.08 -16.08 -9.05
C ASP A 33 10.11 -15.07 -9.66
N GLU A 34 10.50 -14.56 -10.84
CA GLU A 34 9.58 -13.81 -11.68
C GLU A 34 8.46 -14.75 -12.14
N SER A 35 7.23 -14.40 -11.78
CA SER A 35 6.04 -15.16 -12.13
C SER A 35 5.51 -14.65 -13.46
N PRO A 36 5.24 -15.53 -14.43
CA PRO A 36 4.62 -15.12 -15.67
C PRO A 36 3.23 -14.53 -15.40
N TYR A 37 2.87 -13.48 -16.15
CA TYR A 37 1.52 -12.94 -16.21
C TYR A 37 0.61 -13.94 -16.95
N VAL A 38 0.17 -14.98 -16.25
CA VAL A 38 -0.76 -15.97 -16.81
C VAL A 38 -2.18 -15.55 -16.47
N MET A 39 -2.81 -14.84 -17.39
CA MET A 39 -4.24 -14.56 -17.36
C MET A 39 -4.94 -15.34 -18.47
N ASN A 40 -5.95 -16.12 -18.10
CA ASN A 40 -6.87 -16.75 -19.06
C ASN A 40 -7.90 -15.70 -19.56
N ALA A 41 -7.41 -14.68 -20.25
CA ALA A 41 -8.23 -13.63 -20.85
C ALA A 41 -8.80 -14.10 -22.19
N PRO A 42 -10.08 -13.82 -22.52
CA PRO A 42 -10.56 -13.89 -23.89
C PRO A 42 -9.65 -13.05 -24.81
N LYS A 43 -9.31 -13.59 -25.99
CA LYS A 43 -8.37 -12.92 -26.92
C LYS A 43 -8.77 -11.46 -27.19
N THR A 44 -10.04 -11.21 -27.49
CA THR A 44 -10.56 -9.86 -27.75
C THR A 44 -10.36 -8.91 -26.56
N LEU A 45 -10.58 -9.38 -25.33
CA LEU A 45 -10.33 -8.57 -24.14
C LEU A 45 -8.86 -8.20 -24.02
N ARG A 46 -7.96 -9.20 -24.17
CA ARG A 46 -6.52 -8.97 -24.13
C ARG A 46 -6.07 -7.98 -25.20
N ASP A 47 -6.53 -8.15 -26.43
CA ASP A 47 -6.17 -7.31 -27.57
C ASP A 47 -6.60 -5.85 -27.29
N VAL A 48 -7.85 -5.64 -26.85
CA VAL A 48 -8.35 -4.31 -26.45
C VAL A 48 -7.50 -3.69 -25.34
N LEU A 49 -7.25 -4.41 -24.25
CA LEU A 49 -6.46 -3.85 -23.13
C LEU A 49 -5.00 -3.59 -23.51
N THR A 50 -4.43 -4.39 -24.41
CA THR A 50 -3.08 -4.18 -24.95
C THR A 50 -3.05 -2.94 -25.85
N GLU A 51 -4.09 -2.69 -26.65
CA GLU A 51 -4.19 -1.47 -27.47
C GLU A 51 -4.32 -0.20 -26.62
N LEU A 52 -4.84 -0.30 -25.39
CA LEU A 52 -4.88 0.81 -24.44
C LEU A 52 -3.52 1.09 -23.78
N GLN A 53 -2.51 0.22 -23.98
CA GLN A 53 -1.15 0.51 -23.54
C GLN A 53 -0.57 1.63 -24.40
N SER A 54 -0.21 2.74 -23.77
CA SER A 54 0.43 3.88 -24.42
C SER A 54 1.76 4.21 -23.74
N PRO A 55 2.82 4.61 -24.47
CA PRO A 55 4.05 5.13 -23.87
C PRO A 55 3.79 6.32 -22.95
N GLU A 56 2.84 7.18 -23.33
CA GLU A 56 2.31 8.23 -22.47
C GLU A 56 1.23 7.66 -21.56
N PHE A 57 1.28 8.02 -20.27
CA PHE A 57 0.25 7.64 -19.33
C PHE A 57 -1.09 8.32 -19.70
N VAL A 58 -2.14 7.51 -19.75
CA VAL A 58 -3.52 7.97 -19.89
C VAL A 58 -4.29 7.45 -18.68
N PRO A 59 -4.92 8.29 -17.85
CA PRO A 59 -5.73 7.85 -16.70
C PRO A 59 -6.89 6.93 -17.09
N ALA A 60 -7.29 5.98 -16.22
CA ALA A 60 -8.44 5.11 -16.51
C ALA A 60 -9.72 5.89 -16.82
N GLU A 61 -9.97 7.02 -16.16
CA GLU A 61 -11.15 7.87 -16.37
C GLU A 61 -11.34 8.34 -17.82
N ARG A 62 -10.27 8.38 -18.63
CA ARG A 62 -10.37 8.75 -20.05
C ARG A 62 -11.03 7.67 -20.91
N TYR A 63 -11.09 6.44 -20.41
CA TYR A 63 -11.66 5.29 -21.10
C TYR A 63 -13.06 4.91 -20.59
N VAL A 64 -13.70 5.77 -19.79
CA VAL A 64 -14.97 5.45 -19.12
C VAL A 64 -16.06 4.95 -20.06
N ALA A 65 -16.11 5.46 -21.30
CA ALA A 65 -17.09 5.03 -22.29
C ALA A 65 -16.98 3.53 -22.66
N LEU A 66 -15.83 2.89 -22.42
CA LEU A 66 -15.61 1.46 -22.65
C LEU A 66 -16.12 0.60 -21.49
N ALA A 67 -16.18 1.14 -20.26
CA ALA A 67 -16.46 0.37 -19.06
C ALA A 67 -17.82 -0.38 -19.11
N PRO A 68 -18.94 0.21 -19.57
CA PRO A 68 -20.21 -0.52 -19.69
C PRO A 68 -20.13 -1.71 -20.64
N ALA A 69 -19.45 -1.56 -21.77
CA ALA A 69 -19.31 -2.64 -22.76
C ALA A 69 -18.42 -3.77 -22.23
N LEU A 70 -17.32 -3.44 -21.56
CA LEU A 70 -16.44 -4.43 -20.95
C LEU A 70 -17.16 -5.21 -19.85
N ARG A 71 -17.88 -4.53 -18.95
CA ARG A 71 -18.66 -5.19 -17.88
C ARG A 71 -19.78 -6.06 -18.45
N ALA A 72 -20.50 -5.60 -19.46
CA ALA A 72 -21.58 -6.38 -20.06
C ALA A 72 -21.08 -7.69 -20.68
N ASN A 73 -19.88 -7.69 -21.26
CA ASN A 73 -19.32 -8.86 -21.97
C ASN A 73 -18.39 -9.73 -21.11
N TYR A 74 -17.79 -9.17 -20.05
CA TYR A 74 -16.73 -9.81 -19.26
C TYR A 74 -16.97 -9.74 -17.74
N SER A 75 -18.18 -9.43 -17.27
CA SER A 75 -18.52 -9.38 -15.82
C SER A 75 -18.21 -10.68 -15.06
N SER A 76 -18.27 -11.84 -15.70
CA SER A 76 -17.88 -13.11 -15.08
C SER A 76 -16.40 -13.19 -14.69
N PHE A 77 -15.58 -12.28 -15.22
CA PHE A 77 -14.15 -12.17 -14.95
C PHE A 77 -13.82 -11.12 -13.88
N ASP A 78 -14.81 -10.31 -13.46
CA ASP A 78 -14.71 -9.26 -12.44
C ASP A 78 -14.43 -9.84 -11.03
N VAL A 79 -14.91 -11.06 -10.76
CA VAL A 79 -14.92 -11.67 -9.41
C VAL A 79 -13.56 -12.17 -8.89
N ASN A 80 -12.55 -12.30 -9.74
CA ASN A 80 -11.22 -12.81 -9.34
C ASN A 80 -10.19 -11.69 -9.05
N SER A 81 -10.61 -10.43 -9.12
CA SER A 81 -9.78 -9.22 -9.06
C SER A 81 -9.67 -8.59 -7.65
N LEU A 82 -10.24 -9.22 -6.63
CA LEU A 82 -10.46 -8.62 -5.31
C LEU A 82 -9.31 -8.83 -4.31
N ALA A 83 -8.14 -9.30 -4.76
CA ALA A 83 -6.99 -9.42 -3.88
C ALA A 83 -6.65 -8.04 -3.29
N HIS A 84 -6.31 -8.01 -2.00
CA HIS A 84 -6.04 -6.78 -1.27
C HIS A 84 -4.97 -5.92 -2.00
N GLY A 85 -3.92 -6.56 -2.49
CA GLY A 85 -2.84 -5.90 -3.22
C GLY A 85 -3.22 -5.34 -4.59
N MET A 86 -4.28 -5.82 -5.25
CA MET A 86 -4.70 -5.20 -6.52
C MET A 86 -5.29 -3.80 -6.29
N THR A 87 -5.93 -3.58 -5.15
CA THR A 87 -6.40 -2.24 -4.79
C THR A 87 -5.24 -1.27 -4.56
N THR A 88 -4.15 -1.73 -3.93
CA THR A 88 -2.97 -0.87 -3.71
C THR A 88 -2.21 -0.63 -5.00
N PHE A 89 -2.13 -1.63 -5.88
CA PHE A 89 -1.66 -1.48 -7.24
C PHE A 89 -2.46 -0.41 -8.01
N ASP A 90 -3.79 -0.49 -8.00
CA ASP A 90 -4.67 0.44 -8.71
C ASP A 90 -4.48 1.88 -8.26
N ILE A 91 -4.33 2.11 -6.94
CA ILE A 91 -4.05 3.43 -6.39
C ILE A 91 -2.68 3.93 -6.85
N LEU A 92 -1.63 3.10 -6.74
CA LEU A 92 -0.26 3.51 -7.10
C LEU A 92 -0.12 3.75 -8.61
N VAL A 93 -0.64 2.87 -9.45
CA VAL A 93 -0.46 2.95 -10.91
C VAL A 93 -1.16 4.17 -11.50
N GLU A 94 -2.28 4.59 -10.90
CA GLU A 94 -3.00 5.79 -11.31
C GLU A 94 -2.36 7.09 -10.82
N HIS A 95 -1.73 7.08 -9.64
CA HIS A 95 -1.09 8.27 -9.06
C HIS A 95 0.38 8.46 -9.44
N LEU A 96 1.01 7.45 -10.05
CA LEU A 96 2.45 7.45 -10.38
C LEU A 96 2.71 7.29 -11.89
N PRO A 97 2.29 8.27 -12.71
CA PRO A 97 2.28 8.18 -14.17
C PRO A 97 3.67 8.08 -14.81
N HIS A 98 4.79 8.29 -14.10
CA HIS A 98 6.17 8.14 -14.62
C HIS A 98 7.04 7.12 -13.87
N HIS A 99 6.51 6.45 -12.85
CA HIS A 99 7.25 5.42 -12.11
C HIS A 99 6.87 4.00 -12.56
N ALA A 100 7.88 3.14 -12.71
CA ALA A 100 7.66 1.71 -12.91
C ALA A 100 7.40 1.01 -11.58
N LEU A 101 6.57 -0.02 -11.61
CA LEU A 101 6.19 -0.83 -10.45
C LEU A 101 6.84 -2.21 -10.53
N VAL A 102 7.49 -2.60 -9.44
CA VAL A 102 7.87 -4.00 -9.18
C VAL A 102 6.85 -4.56 -8.21
N LEU A 103 6.15 -5.62 -8.59
CA LEU A 103 5.10 -6.24 -7.79
C LEU A 103 5.66 -7.50 -7.12
N VAL A 104 5.41 -7.67 -5.83
CA VAL A 104 5.86 -8.84 -5.08
C VAL A 104 4.69 -9.36 -4.25
N ASN A 105 4.33 -10.62 -4.48
CA ASN A 105 3.35 -11.29 -3.63
C ASN A 105 3.99 -11.61 -2.27
N ALA A 106 3.53 -10.95 -1.22
CA ALA A 106 4.00 -11.16 0.13
C ALA A 106 3.79 -12.62 0.58
N PRO A 107 4.71 -13.20 1.38
CA PRO A 107 4.59 -14.57 1.85
C PRO A 107 3.62 -14.66 3.04
N LEU A 108 2.34 -14.35 2.81
CA LEU A 108 1.33 -14.20 3.87
C LEU A 108 0.59 -15.51 4.21
N SER A 109 1.12 -16.69 3.88
CA SER A 109 0.32 -17.93 3.96
C SER A 109 0.05 -18.40 5.39
N SER A 110 -1.23 -18.62 5.68
CA SER A 110 -1.75 -19.17 6.94
C SER A 110 -1.34 -20.63 7.19
N GLU A 111 -1.07 -21.40 6.13
CA GLU A 111 -0.57 -22.79 6.23
C GLU A 111 0.80 -22.87 6.90
N SER A 112 1.62 -21.82 6.79
CA SER A 112 2.90 -21.77 7.50
C SER A 112 2.73 -21.50 9.00
N THR A 113 1.61 -20.92 9.41
CA THR A 113 1.38 -20.48 10.79
C THR A 113 1.14 -21.66 11.74
N CYS A 114 0.40 -22.69 11.33
CA CYS A 114 0.07 -23.82 12.22
C CYS A 114 1.34 -24.56 12.68
N ASP A 115 2.18 -24.99 11.74
CA ASP A 115 3.38 -25.79 12.04
C ASP A 115 4.52 -24.95 12.62
N SER A 116 4.63 -23.68 12.20
CA SER A 116 5.76 -22.83 12.60
C SER A 116 5.58 -22.23 13.99
N VAL A 117 4.36 -21.96 14.45
CA VAL A 117 4.13 -21.46 15.81
C VAL A 117 4.22 -22.60 16.84
N ALA A 118 3.80 -23.81 16.48
CA ALA A 118 3.59 -24.92 17.42
C ALA A 118 4.87 -25.57 18.00
N SER A 119 6.07 -25.25 17.51
CA SER A 119 7.31 -25.84 18.05
C SER A 119 8.55 -24.95 17.89
N PRO A 120 9.57 -25.06 18.77
CA PRO A 120 10.85 -24.37 18.61
C PRO A 120 11.55 -24.66 17.28
N ASP A 121 11.56 -25.92 16.84
CA ASP A 121 12.14 -26.31 15.55
C ASP A 121 11.38 -25.69 14.36
N GLY A 122 10.05 -25.57 14.48
CA GLY A 122 9.22 -24.85 13.52
C GLY A 122 9.62 -23.39 13.40
N ARG A 123 9.81 -22.71 14.54
CA ARG A 123 10.26 -21.31 14.59
C ARG A 123 11.67 -21.11 14.04
N ALA A 124 12.60 -22.03 14.29
CA ALA A 124 13.95 -21.97 13.71
C ALA A 124 13.94 -22.11 12.18
N ARG A 125 13.12 -23.03 11.64
CA ARG A 125 12.93 -23.17 10.18
C ARG A 125 12.27 -21.94 9.58
N LEU A 126 11.28 -21.36 10.26
CA LEU A 126 10.62 -20.13 9.85
C LEU A 126 11.63 -18.98 9.76
N ARG A 127 12.48 -18.81 10.78
CA ARG A 127 13.52 -17.78 10.78
C ARG A 127 14.46 -17.92 9.59
N THR A 128 14.99 -19.12 9.37
CA THR A 128 15.88 -19.41 8.23
C THR A 128 15.21 -19.06 6.89
N ARG A 129 13.92 -19.37 6.76
CA ARG A 129 13.13 -19.04 5.56
C ARG A 129 12.97 -17.52 5.39
N TYR A 130 12.64 -16.79 6.45
CA TYR A 130 12.47 -15.34 6.39
C TYR A 130 13.81 -14.58 6.23
N GLU A 131 14.93 -15.16 6.67
CA GLU A 131 16.28 -14.67 6.33
C GLU A 131 16.56 -14.82 4.82
N SER A 132 16.14 -15.93 4.19
CA SER A 132 16.20 -16.09 2.74
C SER A 132 15.32 -15.06 2.03
N TYR A 133 14.07 -14.89 2.46
CA TYR A 133 13.15 -13.91 1.87
C TYR A 133 13.69 -12.47 2.00
N ALA A 134 14.33 -12.16 3.14
CA ALA A 134 15.00 -10.89 3.34
C ALA A 134 16.15 -10.67 2.36
N SER A 135 16.93 -11.71 2.04
CA SER A 135 17.96 -11.66 1.00
C SER A 135 17.32 -11.38 -0.37
N ASP A 136 16.28 -12.13 -0.72
CA ASP A 136 15.62 -11.98 -2.02
C ASP A 136 15.04 -10.56 -2.23
N ILE A 137 14.47 -9.98 -1.18
CA ILE A 137 13.96 -8.60 -1.23
C ILE A 137 15.09 -7.59 -1.47
N ARG A 138 16.23 -7.73 -0.78
CA ARG A 138 17.39 -6.86 -0.99
C ARG A 138 17.95 -7.01 -2.42
N ASP A 139 17.98 -8.24 -2.93
CA ASP A 139 18.41 -8.52 -4.30
C ASP A 139 17.46 -7.91 -5.34
N LEU A 140 16.14 -7.96 -5.11
CA LEU A 140 15.17 -7.26 -5.95
C LEU A 140 15.31 -5.74 -5.89
N ILE A 141 15.51 -5.19 -4.69
CA ILE A 141 15.76 -3.75 -4.51
C ILE A 141 16.99 -3.33 -5.33
N ALA A 142 18.08 -4.08 -5.26
CA ALA A 142 19.29 -3.81 -6.02
C ALA A 142 19.07 -4.00 -7.53
N LYS A 143 18.46 -5.12 -7.95
CA LYS A 143 18.20 -5.47 -9.36
C LYS A 143 17.40 -4.40 -10.08
N HIS A 144 16.37 -3.88 -9.44
CA HIS A 144 15.44 -2.89 -10.03
C HIS A 144 15.74 -1.44 -9.60
N ASN A 145 16.82 -1.22 -8.85
CA ASN A 145 17.16 0.09 -8.28
C ASN A 145 15.95 0.74 -7.56
N VAL A 146 15.32 -0.02 -6.65
CA VAL A 146 14.13 0.42 -5.94
C VAL A 146 14.51 1.45 -4.87
N HIS A 147 13.85 2.60 -4.89
CA HIS A 147 13.97 3.66 -3.86
C HIS A 147 12.71 3.84 -3.03
N TYR A 148 11.58 3.31 -3.50
CA TYR A 148 10.25 3.50 -2.93
C TYR A 148 9.57 2.14 -2.72
N LEU A 149 9.04 1.90 -1.53
CA LEU A 149 8.38 0.66 -1.16
C LEU A 149 7.01 0.95 -0.54
N ASN A 150 5.96 0.26 -0.98
CA ASN A 150 4.68 0.23 -0.28
C ASN A 150 4.44 -1.17 0.29
N TYR A 151 4.07 -1.23 1.57
CA TYR A 151 3.60 -2.44 2.25
C TYR A 151 2.31 -2.13 3.01
N SER A 152 1.17 -2.47 2.42
CA SER A 152 -0.15 -2.19 3.01
C SER A 152 -0.62 -3.30 3.95
N GLY A 153 0.27 -3.78 4.82
CA GLY A 153 -0.03 -4.87 5.74
C GLY A 153 0.69 -4.73 7.07
N GLY A 154 0.39 -5.67 7.96
CA GLY A 154 0.96 -5.78 9.29
C GLY A 154 0.60 -7.13 9.89
N ILE A 155 1.39 -7.56 10.88
CA ILE A 155 1.09 -8.75 11.67
C ILE A 155 1.45 -8.48 13.13
N ASP A 156 0.57 -8.92 14.01
CA ASP A 156 0.64 -8.76 15.46
C ASP A 156 0.08 -10.02 16.15
N VAL A 157 0.24 -10.09 17.47
CA VAL A 157 -0.26 -11.23 18.27
C VAL A 157 -1.77 -11.45 18.09
N PRO A 158 -2.65 -10.43 18.20
CA PRO A 158 -4.07 -10.59 17.90
C PRO A 158 -4.37 -11.11 16.49
N ALA A 159 -3.67 -10.63 15.47
CA ALA A 159 -3.84 -11.08 14.08
C ALA A 159 -3.44 -12.54 13.91
N MET A 160 -2.32 -12.97 14.52
CA MET A 160 -1.93 -14.39 14.48
C MET A 160 -2.93 -15.28 15.21
N LYS A 161 -3.53 -14.84 16.32
CA LYS A 161 -4.61 -15.58 17.00
C LYS A 161 -5.83 -15.74 16.08
N ARG A 162 -6.21 -14.70 15.34
CA ARG A 162 -7.28 -14.79 14.33
C ARG A 162 -6.90 -15.78 13.23
N ASN A 163 -5.70 -15.64 12.65
CA ASN A 163 -5.20 -16.50 11.59
C ASN A 163 -5.13 -17.98 12.03
N TRP A 164 -4.72 -18.27 13.27
CA TRP A 164 -4.72 -19.64 13.83
C TRP A 164 -6.11 -20.27 13.80
N ASN A 165 -7.12 -19.51 14.23
CA ASN A 165 -8.50 -19.98 14.28
C ASN A 165 -9.10 -20.13 12.88
N GLU A 166 -8.84 -19.17 11.99
CA GLU A 166 -9.32 -19.16 10.61
C GLU A 166 -8.67 -20.26 9.75
N ALA A 167 -7.39 -20.57 9.99
CA ALA A 167 -6.68 -21.65 9.33
C ALA A 167 -7.09 -23.05 9.83
N HIS A 168 -7.97 -23.12 10.84
CA HIS A 168 -8.38 -24.37 11.47
C HIS A 168 -7.20 -25.23 11.95
N CYS A 169 -6.15 -24.59 12.47
CA CYS A 169 -4.99 -25.29 13.02
C CYS A 169 -5.42 -26.28 14.11
N SER A 170 -4.86 -27.50 14.08
CA SER A 170 -5.15 -28.50 15.10
C SER A 170 -4.44 -28.17 16.42
N GLY A 171 -5.11 -28.42 17.56
CA GLY A 171 -4.53 -28.28 18.89
C GLY A 171 -4.97 -27.03 19.64
N ASN A 172 -4.34 -26.78 20.78
CA ASN A 172 -4.62 -25.58 21.59
C ASN A 172 -4.03 -24.35 20.90
N VAL A 173 -4.71 -23.21 21.02
CA VAL A 173 -4.18 -21.92 20.58
C VAL A 173 -2.86 -21.66 21.31
N PRO A 174 -1.77 -21.33 20.60
CA PRO A 174 -0.49 -20.98 21.20
C PRO A 174 -0.59 -19.82 22.18
N SER A 175 0.36 -19.75 23.11
CA SER A 175 0.52 -18.64 24.02
C SER A 175 1.01 -17.38 23.31
N ASP A 176 0.78 -16.22 23.94
CA ASP A 176 1.26 -14.93 23.43
C ASP A 176 2.79 -14.90 23.31
N GLU A 177 3.51 -15.59 24.18
CA GLU A 177 4.98 -15.73 24.09
C GLU A 177 5.41 -16.51 22.84
N GLU A 178 4.71 -17.59 22.49
CA GLU A 178 4.98 -18.36 21.27
C GLU A 178 4.69 -17.55 20.02
N PHE A 179 3.60 -16.77 20.04
CA PHE A 179 3.28 -15.81 18.98
C PHE A 179 4.35 -14.72 18.86
N ARG A 180 4.82 -14.14 19.97
CA ARG A 180 5.93 -13.17 19.94
C ARG A 180 7.23 -13.78 19.40
N SER A 181 7.51 -15.04 19.73
CA SER A 181 8.65 -15.78 19.16
C SER A 181 8.49 -16.03 17.66
N TYR A 182 7.25 -16.22 17.17
CA TYR A 182 6.97 -16.24 15.73
C TYR A 182 7.25 -14.87 15.09
N LEU A 183 6.81 -13.76 15.71
CA LEU A 183 7.10 -12.42 15.22
C LEU A 183 8.60 -12.17 15.13
N ASP A 184 9.36 -12.51 16.18
CA ASP A 184 10.83 -12.42 16.13
C ASP A 184 11.44 -13.20 14.95
N ALA A 185 10.94 -14.41 14.67
CA ALA A 185 11.42 -15.23 13.56
C ALA A 185 11.18 -14.60 12.18
N ILE A 186 10.14 -13.79 12.00
CA ILE A 186 9.86 -13.12 10.71
C ILE A 186 10.47 -11.72 10.59
N SER A 187 11.08 -11.20 11.66
CA SER A 187 11.71 -9.87 11.69
C SER A 187 12.71 -9.58 10.56
N PRO A 188 13.52 -10.54 10.06
CA PRO A 188 14.49 -10.24 8.99
C PRO A 188 13.84 -9.69 7.71
N PHE A 189 12.62 -10.13 7.41
CA PHE A 189 11.87 -9.65 6.25
C PHE A 189 11.43 -8.19 6.41
N TYR A 190 10.98 -7.82 7.61
CA TYR A 190 10.65 -6.43 7.95
C TYR A 190 11.88 -5.53 7.90
N GLU A 191 13.03 -6.00 8.40
CA GLU A 191 14.30 -5.28 8.29
C GLU A 191 14.70 -5.06 6.82
N ALA A 192 14.55 -6.06 5.95
CA ALA A 192 14.84 -5.91 4.52
C ALA A 192 13.94 -4.86 3.83
N MET A 193 12.69 -4.74 4.25
CA MET A 193 11.78 -3.72 3.70
C MET A 193 12.05 -2.31 4.26
N PHE A 194 12.39 -2.20 5.55
CA PHE A 194 12.30 -0.93 6.28
C PHE A 194 13.62 -0.37 6.81
N ALA A 195 14.68 -1.19 6.79
CA ALA A 195 16.03 -0.81 7.22
C ALA A 195 17.04 -0.79 6.06
N THR A 196 16.59 -1.04 4.82
CA THR A 196 17.45 -0.97 3.63
C THR A 196 17.78 0.48 3.30
N LYS A 197 19.08 0.78 3.18
CA LYS A 197 19.57 2.14 2.87
C LYS A 197 19.00 2.65 1.55
N ASN A 198 18.81 3.96 1.46
CA ASN A 198 18.35 4.64 0.24
C ASN A 198 16.97 4.13 -0.25
N VAL A 199 16.18 3.54 0.65
CA VAL A 199 14.79 3.13 0.40
C VAL A 199 13.91 3.82 1.42
N ILE A 200 12.91 4.57 0.94
CA ILE A 200 11.80 5.02 1.77
C ILE A 200 10.62 4.06 1.57
N ALA A 201 10.01 3.67 2.68
CA ALA A 201 8.91 2.73 2.71
C ALA A 201 7.69 3.32 3.41
N THR A 202 6.51 3.09 2.87
CA THR A 202 5.25 3.29 3.59
C THR A 202 4.71 1.96 4.08
N GLN A 203 4.25 1.95 5.34
CA GLN A 203 3.59 0.80 5.96
C GLN A 203 2.20 1.23 6.43
N ALA A 204 1.17 0.41 6.16
CA ALA A 204 -0.12 0.59 6.81
C ALA A 204 0.02 0.41 8.34
N ALA A 205 -0.31 1.45 9.11
CA ALA A 205 -0.31 1.35 10.57
C ALA A 205 -1.43 0.40 11.04
N ASN A 206 -1.27 -0.23 12.20
CA ASN A 206 -2.38 -0.95 12.81
C ASN A 206 -3.49 0.00 13.22
N TYR A 207 -4.71 -0.52 13.26
CA TYR A 207 -5.87 0.25 13.70
C TYR A 207 -5.95 0.44 15.21
N ASP A 208 -5.31 -0.44 15.97
CA ASP A 208 -5.41 -0.52 17.42
C ASP A 208 -4.07 -0.14 18.07
N GLN A 209 -4.12 0.27 19.33
CA GLN A 209 -2.92 0.52 20.13
C GLN A 209 -2.49 -0.79 20.82
N PHE A 210 -1.44 -1.41 20.31
CA PHE A 210 -0.84 -2.61 20.88
C PHE A 210 0.48 -2.30 21.59
N SER A 211 0.85 -3.18 22.51
CA SER A 211 2.16 -3.15 23.15
C SER A 211 3.28 -3.33 22.12
N ALA A 212 4.49 -2.87 22.46
CA ALA A 212 5.64 -3.04 21.59
C ALA A 212 5.99 -4.52 21.36
N GLU A 213 5.70 -5.36 22.33
CA GLU A 213 5.91 -6.80 22.26
C GLU A 213 4.88 -7.47 21.34
N ASP A 214 3.63 -7.02 21.34
CA ASP A 214 2.55 -7.67 20.58
C ASP A 214 2.48 -7.21 19.12
N ALA A 215 2.95 -6.00 18.82
CA ALA A 215 3.03 -5.45 17.47
C ALA A 215 4.40 -4.79 17.22
N PRO A 216 5.52 -5.54 17.27
CA PRO A 216 6.88 -5.00 17.18
C PRO A 216 7.16 -4.32 15.84
N PHE A 217 6.47 -4.75 14.79
CA PHE A 217 6.57 -4.18 13.46
C PHE A 217 5.71 -2.94 13.25
N ASP A 218 4.92 -2.51 14.22
CA ASP A 218 4.11 -1.29 14.12
C ASP A 218 4.53 -0.23 15.14
N GLN A 219 5.67 -0.42 15.82
CA GLN A 219 6.21 0.55 16.77
C GLN A 219 7.07 1.61 16.11
N ALA A 220 7.04 2.82 16.66
CA ALA A 220 8.03 3.85 16.32
C ALA A 220 9.41 3.39 16.80
N GLY A 221 10.45 3.52 15.98
CA GLY A 221 11.79 3.27 16.48
C GLY A 221 12.93 3.26 15.46
N PRO A 222 14.19 3.29 15.94
CA PRO A 222 15.40 3.31 15.13
C PRO A 222 15.60 2.17 14.12
N PRO A 223 15.15 0.91 14.34
CA PRO A 223 15.46 -0.17 13.40
C PRO A 223 14.79 0.01 12.02
N TYR A 224 13.82 0.91 11.89
CA TYR A 224 13.05 1.14 10.67
C TYR A 224 13.12 2.61 10.22
N SER A 225 14.32 3.17 10.17
CA SER A 225 14.56 4.60 9.91
C SER A 225 14.13 5.07 8.51
N GLY A 226 13.97 4.15 7.54
CA GLY A 226 13.45 4.45 6.20
C GLY A 226 11.93 4.34 6.10
N ARG A 227 11.22 4.07 7.19
CA ARG A 227 9.78 3.77 7.16
C ARG A 227 8.93 4.92 7.67
N VAL A 228 7.81 5.14 6.98
CA VAL A 228 6.68 5.95 7.43
C VAL A 228 5.47 5.04 7.68
N ARG A 229 4.98 4.99 8.92
CA ARG A 229 3.73 4.31 9.28
C ARG A 229 2.55 5.23 8.98
N VAL A 230 1.55 4.70 8.30
CA VAL A 230 0.47 5.48 7.70
C VAL A 230 -0.87 5.08 8.30
N GLY A 231 -1.47 6.02 9.01
CA GLY A 231 -2.85 6.00 9.46
C GLY A 231 -3.79 6.57 8.41
N ALA A 232 -5.09 6.48 8.66
CA ALA A 232 -6.11 7.05 7.78
C ALA A 232 -6.99 8.06 8.54
N ILE A 233 -7.40 9.12 7.86
CA ILE A 233 -8.56 9.95 8.25
C ILE A 233 -9.63 9.88 7.15
N ALA A 234 -10.87 10.15 7.54
CA ALA A 234 -12.07 9.96 6.72
C ALA A 234 -12.92 11.23 6.74
N SER A 235 -12.55 12.26 5.98
CA SER A 235 -13.36 13.47 5.88
C SER A 235 -13.47 14.00 4.47
N VAL A 236 -14.66 14.45 4.06
CA VAL A 236 -14.88 15.14 2.78
C VAL A 236 -14.48 16.62 2.84
N ALA A 237 -14.30 17.14 4.05
CA ALA A 237 -13.92 18.53 4.33
C ALA A 237 -13.03 18.58 5.57
N SER A 238 -11.80 18.07 5.44
CA SER A 238 -10.83 17.98 6.52
C SER A 238 -10.49 19.34 7.13
N GLY A 239 -10.56 20.41 6.33
CA GLY A 239 -10.14 21.76 6.74
C GLY A 239 -8.62 21.92 6.85
N LEU A 240 -7.87 20.92 6.38
CA LEU A 240 -6.40 20.93 6.30
C LEU A 240 -5.98 21.72 5.06
N ASP A 241 -4.95 22.55 5.20
CA ASP A 241 -4.26 23.14 4.06
C ASP A 241 -3.23 22.18 3.43
N GLU A 242 -2.48 22.65 2.44
CA GLU A 242 -1.47 21.85 1.72
C GLU A 242 -0.29 21.38 2.60
N ARG A 243 -0.19 21.86 3.84
CA ARG A 243 0.85 21.48 4.79
C ARG A 243 0.29 20.65 5.94
N GLY A 244 -1.02 20.41 5.95
CA GLY A 244 -1.71 19.73 7.03
C GLY A 244 -2.10 20.65 8.19
N VAL A 245 -1.98 21.97 8.05
CA VAL A 245 -2.38 22.94 9.07
C VAL A 245 -3.89 23.16 9.00
N ALA A 246 -4.56 23.06 10.13
CA ALA A 246 -5.97 23.42 10.29
C ALA A 246 -6.14 24.58 11.29
N ALA A 247 -7.19 25.37 11.12
CA ALA A 247 -7.56 26.40 12.11
C ALA A 247 -7.94 25.78 13.47
N SER A 248 -8.52 24.56 13.42
CA SER A 248 -8.81 23.71 14.57
C SER A 248 -8.91 22.26 14.12
N TYR A 249 -8.33 21.31 14.87
CA TYR A 249 -8.47 19.88 14.61
C TYR A 249 -9.76 19.34 15.25
N ASP A 250 -10.68 18.86 14.42
CA ASP A 250 -11.88 18.15 14.86
C ASP A 250 -11.69 16.64 14.63
N PHE A 251 -11.28 15.93 15.69
CA PHE A 251 -11.00 14.50 15.62
C PHE A 251 -12.26 13.64 15.44
N GLU A 252 -13.43 14.13 15.86
CA GLU A 252 -14.71 13.43 15.65
C GLU A 252 -15.11 13.47 14.16
N LYS A 253 -14.79 14.59 13.48
CA LYS A 253 -14.99 14.73 12.05
C LYS A 253 -13.92 14.00 11.23
N MET A 254 -12.65 14.14 11.61
CA MET A 254 -11.53 13.51 10.89
C MET A 254 -11.50 11.99 11.06
N ARG A 255 -11.97 11.47 12.21
CA ARG A 255 -12.03 10.03 12.50
C ARG A 255 -10.71 9.29 12.23
N PRO A 256 -9.61 9.72 12.86
CA PRO A 256 -8.34 9.03 12.68
C PRO A 256 -8.41 7.58 13.12
N SER A 257 -7.70 6.71 12.40
CA SER A 257 -7.39 5.36 12.89
C SER A 257 -6.73 5.44 14.27
N LEU A 258 -7.08 4.54 15.20
CA LEU A 258 -6.73 4.69 16.61
C LEU A 258 -5.26 4.30 16.93
N GLY A 259 -4.63 3.52 16.07
CA GLY A 259 -3.24 3.11 16.22
C GLY A 259 -2.24 4.24 15.99
N GLY A 260 -1.02 4.03 16.46
CA GLY A 260 0.06 5.01 16.36
C GLY A 260 0.64 5.06 14.95
N ALA A 261 0.47 6.17 14.25
CA ALA A 261 1.04 6.41 12.93
C ALA A 261 2.01 7.60 12.94
N ASP A 262 2.89 7.66 11.93
CA ASP A 262 3.78 8.80 11.71
C ASP A 262 3.06 9.90 10.91
N VAL A 263 2.12 9.51 10.04
CA VAL A 263 1.23 10.39 9.27
C VAL A 263 -0.15 9.76 9.12
N TYR A 264 -1.20 10.57 9.03
CA TYR A 264 -2.55 10.16 8.71
C TYR A 264 -2.99 10.81 7.40
N ILE A 265 -3.41 10.01 6.43
CA ILE A 265 -3.81 10.48 5.10
C ILE A 265 -5.32 10.51 5.00
N ASN A 266 -5.86 11.63 4.49
CA ASN A 266 -7.27 11.73 4.19
C ASN A 266 -7.66 10.93 2.95
N SER A 267 -8.72 10.13 3.08
CA SER A 267 -9.32 9.44 1.95
C SER A 267 -10.28 10.32 1.15
N GLY A 268 -10.74 11.45 1.69
CA GLY A 268 -11.78 12.26 1.05
C GLY A 268 -13.16 11.58 1.00
N ILE A 269 -13.42 10.57 1.85
CA ILE A 269 -14.67 9.79 1.88
C ILE A 269 -15.22 9.76 3.32
N GLU A 270 -16.47 10.18 3.51
CA GLU A 270 -17.21 10.02 4.77
C GLU A 270 -18.15 8.81 4.67
N ASP A 271 -18.05 7.88 5.63
CA ASP A 271 -18.80 6.60 5.75
C ASP A 271 -18.19 5.37 5.04
N ARG A 272 -18.29 4.20 5.70
CA ARG A 272 -17.94 2.86 5.19
C ARG A 272 -18.78 2.41 3.99
N ARG A 273 -19.79 3.20 3.57
CA ARG A 273 -20.62 2.95 2.39
C ARG A 273 -20.44 3.98 1.27
N GLY A 274 -19.52 4.95 1.42
CA GLY A 274 -19.13 5.90 0.38
C GLY A 274 -20.27 6.73 -0.22
N LYS A 275 -21.24 7.14 0.61
CA LYS A 275 -22.37 7.97 0.15
C LYS A 275 -22.00 9.46 0.01
N GLU A 276 -20.98 9.90 0.74
CA GLU A 276 -20.49 11.28 0.69
C GLU A 276 -19.03 11.27 0.25
N LEU A 277 -18.79 11.84 -0.93
CA LEU A 277 -17.47 11.98 -1.53
C LEU A 277 -17.06 13.45 -1.47
N GLY A 278 -15.84 13.69 -1.02
CA GLY A 278 -15.20 14.99 -1.17
C GLY A 278 -14.89 15.30 -2.63
N PRO A 279 -14.36 16.49 -2.90
CA PRO A 279 -14.00 16.88 -4.26
C PRO A 279 -12.87 16.02 -4.85
N MET A 280 -12.05 15.38 -4.02
CA MET A 280 -10.94 14.50 -4.45
C MET A 280 -10.82 13.28 -3.53
N PRO A 281 -11.73 12.29 -3.66
CA PRO A 281 -11.62 11.07 -2.87
C PRO A 281 -10.42 10.24 -3.34
N SER A 282 -9.97 9.29 -2.52
CA SER A 282 -9.06 8.24 -2.95
C SER A 282 -9.75 7.38 -4.00
N LEU A 283 -9.14 7.30 -5.18
CA LEU A 283 -9.66 6.62 -6.34
C LEU A 283 -8.82 5.39 -6.64
N ARG A 284 -9.48 4.34 -7.13
CA ARG A 284 -8.84 3.17 -7.72
C ARG A 284 -9.39 2.92 -9.12
N ALA A 285 -8.58 2.33 -9.97
CA ALA A 285 -9.03 1.77 -11.24
C ALA A 285 -10.02 0.62 -11.03
N ASP A 286 -10.83 0.36 -12.04
CA ASP A 286 -11.58 -0.91 -12.13
C ASP A 286 -10.74 -2.05 -12.68
N VAL A 287 -11.28 -3.26 -12.62
CA VAL A 287 -10.58 -4.52 -12.93
C VAL A 287 -10.04 -4.60 -14.36
N PHE A 288 -10.45 -3.68 -15.23
CA PHE A 288 -10.00 -3.54 -16.62
C PHE A 288 -9.12 -2.32 -16.83
N GLY A 289 -9.00 -1.43 -15.84
CA GLY A 289 -8.39 -0.13 -15.98
C GLY A 289 -9.12 0.67 -17.06
N THR A 290 -10.42 0.88 -16.96
CA THR A 290 -11.16 1.70 -17.93
C THR A 290 -12.07 2.73 -17.29
N THR A 291 -12.19 2.69 -15.97
CA THR A 291 -12.76 3.76 -15.19
C THR A 291 -12.10 3.78 -13.82
N VAL A 292 -12.38 4.83 -13.06
CA VAL A 292 -12.08 4.90 -11.65
C VAL A 292 -13.35 4.91 -10.82
N PHE A 293 -13.22 4.49 -9.57
CA PHE A 293 -14.24 4.66 -8.54
C PHE A 293 -13.55 4.93 -7.20
N PRO A 294 -14.25 5.53 -6.23
CA PRO A 294 -13.69 5.71 -4.91
C PRO A 294 -13.26 4.36 -4.32
N ALA A 295 -12.24 4.32 -3.47
CA ALA A 295 -11.89 3.12 -2.72
C ALA A 295 -12.98 2.82 -1.65
N LEU A 296 -14.17 2.40 -2.10
CA LEU A 296 -15.44 2.35 -1.36
C LEU A 296 -15.49 1.31 -0.23
N THR A 297 -14.43 0.53 -0.01
CA THR A 297 -14.35 -0.49 1.05
C THR A 297 -14.13 0.11 2.45
N GLY A 298 -14.35 1.42 2.63
CA GLY A 298 -14.11 2.15 3.87
C GLY A 298 -12.69 2.69 3.98
N THR A 299 -12.50 3.66 4.88
CA THR A 299 -11.18 4.23 5.16
C THR A 299 -10.29 3.19 5.83
N SER A 300 -9.19 2.85 5.15
CA SER A 300 -8.20 1.94 5.68
C SER A 300 -6.79 2.44 5.57
N THR A 301 -5.98 2.04 6.55
CA THR A 301 -4.55 2.31 6.57
C THR A 301 -3.87 1.66 5.36
N SER A 302 -4.38 0.53 4.89
CA SER A 302 -3.95 -0.13 3.65
C SER A 302 -4.15 0.69 2.38
N TRP A 303 -5.21 1.50 2.31
CA TRP A 303 -5.48 2.39 1.18
C TRP A 303 -4.81 3.76 1.34
N ALA A 304 -4.55 4.17 2.58
CA ALA A 304 -3.80 5.39 2.89
C ALA A 304 -2.30 5.26 2.59
N ALA A 305 -1.69 4.11 2.89
CA ALA A 305 -0.26 3.84 2.67
C ALA A 305 0.23 4.10 1.23
N PRO A 306 -0.45 3.65 0.15
CA PRO A 306 -0.02 3.94 -1.21
C PRO A 306 -0.20 5.42 -1.59
N VAL A 307 -1.19 6.11 -1.00
CA VAL A 307 -1.37 7.56 -1.21
C VAL A 307 -0.25 8.35 -0.51
N ALA A 308 0.15 7.96 0.70
CA ALA A 308 1.31 8.55 1.37
C ALA A 308 2.59 8.36 0.54
N LEU A 309 2.78 7.18 -0.06
CA LEU A 309 3.95 6.94 -0.91
C LEU A 309 3.92 7.84 -2.15
N ALA A 310 2.77 7.96 -2.80
CA ALA A 310 2.60 8.85 -3.93
C ALA A 310 2.89 10.31 -3.56
N HIS A 311 2.47 10.74 -2.37
CA HIS A 311 2.78 12.08 -1.86
C HIS A 311 4.28 12.30 -1.60
N LEU A 312 4.97 11.34 -0.98
CA LEU A 312 6.43 11.38 -0.78
C LEU A 312 7.20 11.44 -2.12
N ILE A 313 6.75 10.69 -3.12
CA ILE A 313 7.30 10.77 -4.48
C ILE A 313 7.08 12.17 -5.04
N THR A 314 5.88 12.73 -4.93
CA THR A 314 5.61 14.10 -5.39
C THR A 314 6.45 15.15 -4.66
N LEU A 315 6.68 15.03 -3.35
CA LEU A 315 7.60 15.91 -2.63
C LEU A 315 9.01 15.84 -3.23
N ARG A 316 9.51 14.61 -3.50
CA ARG A 316 10.79 14.42 -4.17
C ARG A 316 10.82 15.04 -5.55
N GLU A 317 9.85 14.74 -6.43
CA GLU A 317 9.83 15.23 -7.81
C GLU A 317 9.68 16.75 -7.90
N SER A 318 8.90 17.34 -7.00
CA SER A 318 8.60 18.78 -7.05
C SER A 318 9.67 19.66 -6.42
N ARG A 319 10.44 19.16 -5.45
CA ARG A 319 11.38 19.97 -4.66
C ARG A 319 12.82 19.47 -4.66
N HIS A 320 13.04 18.18 -4.92
CA HIS A 320 14.33 17.50 -4.72
C HIS A 320 14.74 16.60 -5.89
N ALA A 321 14.21 16.83 -7.10
CA ALA A 321 14.43 15.94 -8.24
C ALA A 321 15.92 15.79 -8.63
N SER A 322 16.75 16.79 -8.34
CA SER A 322 18.19 16.78 -8.62
C SER A 322 19.05 16.29 -7.44
N GLU A 323 18.47 16.05 -6.26
CA GLU A 323 19.20 15.57 -5.10
C GLU A 323 19.45 14.04 -5.23
N LEU A 324 20.58 13.58 -4.68
CA LEU A 324 20.89 12.16 -4.61
C LEU A 324 19.86 11.47 -3.70
N PHE A 325 19.37 10.30 -4.11
CA PHE A 325 18.46 9.52 -3.28
C PHE A 325 19.24 8.76 -2.20
N ASP A 326 19.54 9.44 -1.10
CA ASP A 326 20.25 8.89 0.06
C ASP A 326 19.43 9.02 1.36
N ASP A 327 19.95 8.43 2.45
CA ASP A 327 19.29 8.47 3.77
C ASP A 327 19.11 9.91 4.31
N ALA A 328 19.88 10.90 3.84
CA ALA A 328 19.70 12.29 4.23
C ALA A 328 18.50 12.92 3.52
N LEU A 329 18.33 12.65 2.22
CA LEU A 329 17.13 13.04 1.49
C LEU A 329 15.89 12.34 2.07
N ILE A 330 15.98 11.06 2.43
CA ILE A 330 14.85 10.33 3.05
C ILE A 330 14.40 11.04 4.34
N ARG A 331 15.32 11.38 5.25
CA ARG A 331 14.97 12.12 6.48
C ARG A 331 14.31 13.45 6.17
N LYS A 332 14.83 14.19 5.19
CA LYS A 332 14.26 15.47 4.75
C LYS A 332 12.84 15.31 4.22
N LEU A 333 12.59 14.31 3.36
CA LEU A 333 11.25 14.01 2.84
C LEU A 333 10.27 13.64 3.96
N THR A 334 10.69 12.82 4.93
CA THR A 334 9.86 12.45 6.09
C THR A 334 9.57 13.63 7.01
N GLU A 335 10.53 14.55 7.19
CA GLU A 335 10.33 15.80 7.94
C GLU A 335 9.37 16.76 7.21
N GLU A 336 9.50 16.89 5.89
CA GLU A 336 8.61 17.72 5.06
C GLU A 336 7.20 17.16 4.94
N LEU A 337 7.03 15.84 5.06
CA LEU A 337 5.72 15.19 5.11
C LEU A 337 4.92 15.60 6.36
N THR A 338 5.59 15.95 7.46
CA THR A 338 4.96 16.32 8.75
C THR A 338 5.63 17.55 9.37
N PRO A 339 5.49 18.75 8.76
CA PRO A 339 6.18 19.96 9.21
C PRO A 339 5.81 20.36 10.64
N LEU A 340 6.71 21.10 11.30
CA LEU A 340 6.55 21.57 12.70
C LEU A 340 5.74 22.87 12.79
N GLU A 341 4.51 22.86 12.29
CA GLU A 341 3.66 24.06 12.15
C GLU A 341 2.26 23.92 12.74
N CYS A 342 1.94 22.74 13.28
CA CYS A 342 0.59 22.42 13.71
C CYS A 342 0.45 22.55 15.22
N ASP A 343 0.18 23.78 15.66
CA ASP A 343 -0.11 24.07 17.06
C ASP A 343 -1.34 23.27 17.53
N GLY A 344 -1.23 22.63 18.70
CA GLY A 344 -2.28 21.77 19.25
C GLY A 344 -2.16 20.28 18.92
N LEU A 345 -1.21 19.88 18.07
CA LEU A 345 -0.84 18.47 17.85
C LEU A 345 0.42 18.07 18.65
N PRO A 346 0.61 16.77 18.93
CA PRO A 346 1.84 16.26 19.54
C PRO A 346 3.09 16.74 18.78
N ASP A 347 4.09 17.23 19.52
CA ASP A 347 5.35 17.79 19.01
C ASP A 347 5.20 18.91 17.97
N ARG A 348 4.00 19.51 17.86
CA ARG A 348 3.64 20.51 16.85
C ARG A 348 3.76 20.00 15.41
N ARG A 349 3.79 18.67 15.20
CA ARG A 349 3.89 18.06 13.87
C ARG A 349 2.55 18.01 13.18
N CYS A 350 2.52 18.41 11.92
CA CYS A 350 1.37 18.29 11.03
C CYS A 350 1.22 16.84 10.55
N VAL A 351 0.76 15.96 11.45
CA VAL A 351 0.61 14.53 11.14
C VAL A 351 -0.61 14.21 10.28
N PHE A 352 -1.58 15.13 10.16
CA PHE A 352 -2.75 14.96 9.28
C PHE A 352 -2.49 15.61 7.93
N GLN A 353 -2.63 14.87 6.84
CA GLN A 353 -2.35 15.34 5.48
C GLN A 353 -3.52 15.03 4.54
N ASP A 354 -3.76 15.92 3.57
CA ASP A 354 -4.82 15.78 2.56
C ASP A 354 -4.25 15.93 1.13
N PRO A 355 -3.33 15.04 0.72
CA PRO A 355 -2.57 15.22 -0.52
C PRO A 355 -3.45 15.17 -1.77
N LEU A 356 -4.57 14.45 -1.72
CA LEU A 356 -5.49 14.32 -2.86
C LEU A 356 -6.24 15.65 -3.11
N LEU A 357 -6.77 16.28 -2.06
CA LEU A 357 -7.43 17.59 -2.15
C LEU A 357 -6.49 18.66 -2.72
N HIS A 358 -5.23 18.63 -2.30
CA HIS A 358 -4.25 19.67 -2.65
C HIS A 358 -3.44 19.37 -3.93
N GLY A 359 -3.74 18.27 -4.61
CA GLY A 359 -3.04 17.90 -5.86
C GLY A 359 -1.58 17.54 -5.65
N GLN A 360 -1.24 16.97 -4.49
CA GLN A 360 0.12 16.62 -4.08
C GLN A 360 0.45 15.15 -4.36
N VAL A 361 -0.05 14.65 -5.51
CA VAL A 361 0.29 13.37 -6.14
C VAL A 361 0.58 13.63 -7.62
N GLU A 362 1.41 12.79 -8.25
CA GLU A 362 2.03 13.11 -9.53
C GLU A 362 1.03 13.23 -10.69
N ASP A 363 -0.02 12.41 -10.72
CA ASP A 363 -1.07 12.49 -11.75
C ASP A 363 -1.80 13.85 -11.73
N LEU A 364 -2.04 14.41 -10.54
CA LEU A 364 -2.64 15.74 -10.37
C LEU A 364 -1.64 16.86 -10.61
N ARG A 365 -0.41 16.73 -10.10
CA ARG A 365 0.65 17.75 -10.27
C ARG A 365 1.01 17.95 -11.74
N LEU A 366 1.09 16.85 -12.50
CA LEU A 366 1.44 16.85 -13.91
C LEU A 366 0.24 17.12 -14.84
N GLY A 367 -0.97 17.24 -14.29
CA GLY A 367 -2.16 17.62 -15.05
C GLY A 367 -2.78 16.49 -15.88
N TYR A 368 -2.52 15.22 -15.53
CA TYR A 368 -3.18 14.08 -16.16
C TYR A 368 -4.67 14.03 -15.84
N ARG A 369 -5.04 14.50 -14.64
CA ARG A 369 -6.42 14.52 -14.12
C ARG A 369 -6.85 15.90 -13.63
N PRO A 370 -8.15 16.22 -13.65
CA PRO A 370 -8.68 17.43 -13.01
C PRO A 370 -8.57 17.35 -11.49
N ARG A 371 -8.51 18.51 -10.82
CA ARG A 371 -8.49 18.64 -9.34
C ARG A 371 -9.88 18.55 -8.69
N VAL A 372 -10.88 18.12 -9.46
CA VAL A 372 -12.23 17.85 -8.95
C VAL A 372 -12.72 16.58 -9.60
N PHE A 373 -12.97 15.56 -8.78
CA PHE A 373 -13.63 14.34 -9.18
C PHE A 373 -15.11 14.63 -9.47
N THR A 374 -15.54 14.21 -10.65
CA THR A 374 -16.97 14.23 -11.02
C THR A 374 -17.43 12.77 -11.08
N PRO A 375 -18.32 12.33 -10.18
CA PRO A 375 -18.88 10.99 -10.26
C PRO A 375 -19.51 10.74 -11.63
N LEU A 376 -19.36 9.52 -12.11
CA LEU A 376 -20.02 9.09 -13.34
C LEU A 376 -21.49 8.82 -13.02
N GLU A 377 -22.39 9.42 -13.81
CA GLU A 377 -23.85 9.23 -13.71
C GLU A 377 -24.31 7.82 -14.08
#